data_AF-A0A7S2S6V5-F1
#
_entry.id   AF-A0A7S2S6V5-F1
#
_cell.length_a   1.000
_cell.length_b   1.000
_cell.length_c   1.000
_cell.angle_alpha   90.00
_cell.angle_beta   90.00
_cell.angle_gamma   90.00
#
_symmetry.space_group_name_H-M   'P 1'
#
loop_
_entity.id
_entity.type
_entity.pdbx_description
1 polymer ?
#
loop_
_entity_poly.entity_id
_entity_poly.type
_entity_poly.pdbx_seq_one_letter_code
_entity_poly.pdbx_strand_id
1 'polypeptide(L)'
;MAKRVLQLGDKHWHNLFGLTSGQEHITPHRRAELAITRIMNKTIQLNFVRSLHVICEDEFGQQSAEYMATYDILLRHVRKSNVHMGGMLILGTMDHMQIQPLLDN
;
A
#
# COMPACT_ATOMS: atom_id res chain seq x y z
N MET A 1 4.27 -10.92 -15.18
CA MET A 1 3.56 -9.84 -14.46
C MET A 1 3.93 -8.43 -14.91
N ALA A 2 5.21 -8.09 -15.16
CA ALA A 2 5.62 -6.72 -15.52
C ALA A 2 4.97 -6.11 -16.78
N LYS A 3 4.51 -6.92 -17.76
CA LYS A 3 3.91 -6.41 -19.01
C LYS A 3 2.48 -5.85 -18.88
N ARG A 4 1.66 -6.35 -17.93
CA ARG A 4 0.27 -5.88 -17.72
C ARG A 4 0.21 -4.62 -16.85
N VAL A 5 1.05 -4.54 -15.82
CA VAL A 5 1.18 -3.36 -14.95
C VAL A 5 1.59 -2.10 -15.75
N LEU A 6 2.42 -2.28 -16.79
CA LEU A 6 2.81 -1.19 -17.69
C LEU A 6 1.65 -0.68 -18.58
N GLN A 7 0.66 -1.52 -18.89
CA GLN A 7 -0.51 -1.13 -19.71
C GLN A 7 -1.53 -0.31 -18.90
N LEU A 8 -1.55 -0.43 -17.57
CA LEU A 8 -2.40 0.34 -16.67
C LEU A 8 -1.74 1.64 -16.17
N GLY A 9 -0.46 1.88 -16.50
CA GLY A 9 0.26 3.07 -16.07
C GLY A 9 0.57 3.10 -14.56
N ASP A 10 0.57 1.94 -13.91
CA ASP A 10 0.55 1.85 -12.45
C ASP A 10 1.92 1.95 -11.78
N LYS A 11 1.93 2.59 -10.61
CA LYS A 11 3.01 2.45 -9.61
C LYS A 11 2.51 1.50 -8.53
N HIS A 12 3.23 0.39 -8.31
CA HIS A 12 2.97 -0.50 -7.18
C HIS A 12 2.77 0.28 -5.87
N TRP A 13 1.82 -0.14 -5.03
CA TRP A 13 1.48 0.51 -3.75
C TRP A 13 2.70 0.85 -2.91
N HIS A 14 3.71 -0.02 -2.93
CA HIS A 14 5.00 0.20 -2.29
C HIS A 14 5.65 1.53 -2.66
N ASN A 15 5.72 1.85 -3.96
CA ASN A 15 6.29 3.11 -4.42
C ASN A 15 5.39 4.30 -4.09
N LEU A 16 4.07 4.11 -4.19
CA LEU A 16 3.08 5.14 -3.90
C LEU A 16 3.09 5.56 -2.43
N PHE A 17 3.27 4.59 -1.53
CA PHE A 17 3.27 4.78 -0.09
C PHE A 17 4.68 4.78 0.53
N GLY A 18 5.74 4.88 -0.28
CA GLY A 18 7.11 5.06 0.22
C GLY A 18 7.69 3.86 0.98
N LEU A 19 7.14 2.66 0.78
CA LEU A 19 7.69 1.41 1.31
C LEU A 19 8.97 1.05 0.56
N THR A 20 9.94 0.48 1.27
CA THR A 20 11.13 -0.13 0.66
C THR A 20 10.99 -1.64 0.67
N SER A 21 11.27 -2.26 -0.49
CA SER A 21 11.43 -3.70 -0.61
C SER A 21 12.68 -4.17 0.13
N GLY A 22 12.64 -5.33 0.78
CA GLY A 22 13.82 -5.99 1.38
C GLY A 22 14.00 -5.83 2.89
N GLN A 23 12.91 -5.71 3.67
CA GLN A 23 12.98 -5.77 5.14
C GLN A 23 12.11 -6.92 5.65
N GLU A 24 12.72 -8.12 5.75
CA GLU A 24 12.03 -9.40 5.93
C GLU A 24 11.45 -9.64 7.34
N HIS A 25 11.80 -8.85 8.36
CA HIS A 25 11.32 -9.08 9.74
C HIS A 25 10.95 -7.80 10.48
N ILE A 26 10.23 -6.89 9.82
CA ILE A 26 9.76 -5.65 10.46
C ILE A 26 8.27 -5.71 10.78
N THR A 27 7.91 -5.22 11.96
CA THR A 27 6.49 -5.13 12.33
C THR A 27 5.76 -4.16 11.40
N PRO A 28 4.46 -4.37 11.13
CA PRO A 28 3.67 -3.45 10.30
C PRO A 28 3.73 -2.00 10.78
N HIS A 29 3.81 -1.78 12.10
CA HIS A 29 3.95 -0.47 12.72
C HIS A 29 5.30 0.18 12.36
N ARG A 30 6.41 -0.55 12.54
CA ARG A 30 7.74 -0.02 12.21
C ARG A 30 7.86 0.28 10.72
N ARG A 31 7.29 -0.59 9.87
CA ARG A 31 7.21 -0.40 8.43
C ARG A 31 6.46 0.90 8.09
N ALA A 32 5.31 1.14 8.74
CA ALA A 32 4.52 2.34 8.55
C ALA A 32 5.26 3.61 9.00
N GLU A 33 5.95 3.60 10.15
CA GLU A 33 6.74 4.75 10.62
C GLU A 33 7.82 5.19 9.63
N LEU A 34 8.57 4.23 9.09
CA LEU A 34 9.62 4.49 8.11
C LEU A 34 9.03 5.10 6.83
N ALA A 35 7.90 4.55 6.38
CA ALA A 35 7.20 5.03 5.20
C ALA A 35 6.59 6.42 5.40
N ILE A 36 5.97 6.69 6.55
CA ILE A 36 5.47 8.02 6.94
C ILE A 36 6.61 9.04 6.89
N THR A 37 7.75 8.73 7.53
CA THR A 37 8.91 9.63 7.55
C THR A 37 9.37 10.01 6.13
N ARG A 38 9.35 9.05 5.20
CA ARG A 38 9.72 9.28 3.80
C ARG A 38 8.67 10.10 3.03
N ILE A 39 7.39 9.80 3.20
CA ILE A 39 6.31 10.55 2.54
C ILE A 39 6.28 11.99 3.04
N MET A 40 6.45 12.20 4.34
CA MET A 40 6.44 13.54 4.95
C MET A 40 7.57 14.43 4.41
N ASN A 41 8.70 13.85 4.00
CA ASN A 41 9.79 14.56 3.35
C ASN A 41 9.57 14.84 1.85
N LYS A 42 8.46 14.35 1.26
CA LYS A 42 8.13 14.49 -0.18
C LYS A 42 6.76 15.14 -0.36
N THR A 43 6.72 16.48 -0.38
CA THR A 43 5.48 17.27 -0.42
C THR A 43 4.50 16.86 -1.53
N ILE A 44 4.99 16.59 -2.74
CA ILE A 44 4.14 16.19 -3.88
C ILE A 44 3.47 14.84 -3.59
N GLN A 45 4.25 13.88 -3.09
CA GLN A 45 3.74 12.54 -2.76
C GLN A 45 2.76 12.59 -1.58
N LEU A 46 3.06 13.37 -0.55
CA LEU A 46 2.18 13.59 0.59
C LEU A 46 0.83 14.16 0.16
N ASN A 47 0.84 15.19 -0.69
CA ASN A 47 -0.38 15.82 -1.18
C ASN A 47 -1.19 14.85 -2.06
N PHE A 48 -0.52 14.07 -2.90
CA PHE A 48 -1.16 13.04 -3.70
C PHE A 48 -1.87 11.99 -2.82
N VAL A 49 -1.19 11.44 -1.80
CA VAL A 49 -1.79 10.45 -0.88
C VAL A 49 -2.96 11.06 -0.10
N ARG A 50 -2.88 12.33 0.28
CA ARG A 50 -4.00 13.03 0.92
C ARG A 50 -5.18 13.24 -0.01
N SER A 51 -4.96 13.53 -1.31
CA SER A 51 -6.04 13.72 -2.28
C SER A 51 -6.61 12.42 -2.85
N LEU A 52 -5.96 11.28 -2.61
CA LEU A 52 -6.41 9.98 -3.11
C LEU A 52 -7.60 9.47 -2.29
N HIS A 53 -8.77 9.35 -2.93
CA HIS A 53 -10.00 8.87 -2.30
C HIS A 53 -10.35 7.44 -2.67
N VAL A 54 -9.98 7.01 -3.87
CA VAL A 54 -10.28 5.68 -4.40
C VAL A 54 -9.00 5.11 -5.00
N ILE A 55 -8.72 3.84 -4.71
CA ILE A 55 -7.68 3.06 -5.38
C ILE A 55 -8.30 1.78 -5.92
N CYS A 56 -7.90 1.41 -7.14
CA CYS A 56 -8.31 0.17 -7.77
C CYS A 56 -7.10 -0.77 -7.74
N GLU A 57 -7.27 -1.98 -7.19
CA GLU A 57 -6.22 -2.99 -7.11
C GLU A 57 -6.67 -4.24 -7.89
N ASP A 58 -5.89 -4.62 -8.89
CA ASP A 58 -6.08 -5.93 -9.55
C ASP A 58 -5.34 -7.01 -8.76
N GLU A 59 -5.89 -8.23 -8.71
CA GLU A 59 -5.28 -9.38 -8.01
C GLU A 59 -5.07 -9.15 -6.49
N PHE A 60 -6.06 -8.57 -5.81
CA PHE A 60 -5.98 -8.23 -4.37
C PHE A 60 -5.62 -9.43 -3.45
N GLY A 61 -5.90 -10.66 -3.91
CA GLY A 61 -5.56 -11.89 -3.19
C GLY A 61 -4.06 -12.14 -2.97
N GLN A 62 -3.17 -11.44 -3.70
CA GLN A 62 -1.72 -11.56 -3.53
C GLN A 62 -1.14 -10.63 -2.46
N GLN A 63 -1.93 -9.70 -1.92
CA GLN A 63 -1.47 -8.79 -0.87
C GLN A 63 -1.44 -9.50 0.49
N SER A 64 -0.30 -9.43 1.19
CA SER A 64 -0.22 -10.00 2.53
C SER A 64 -0.99 -9.15 3.55
N ALA A 65 -1.55 -9.81 4.57
CA ALA A 65 -2.25 -9.13 5.65
C ALA A 65 -1.35 -8.11 6.38
N GLU A 66 -0.04 -8.39 6.46
CA GLU A 66 0.94 -7.46 7.05
C GLU A 66 1.06 -6.16 6.25
N TYR A 67 1.11 -6.25 4.92
CA TYR A 67 1.15 -5.06 4.07
C TYR A 67 -0.15 -4.27 4.19
N MET A 68 -1.30 -4.93 4.22
CA MET A 68 -2.59 -4.28 4.44
C MET A 68 -2.65 -3.54 5.78
N ALA A 69 -2.15 -4.16 6.86
CA ALA A 69 -2.04 -3.50 8.16
C ALA A 69 -1.09 -2.29 8.13
N THR A 70 0.05 -2.40 7.43
CA THR A 70 0.96 -1.26 7.22
C THR A 70 0.27 -0.10 6.50
N TYR A 71 -0.46 -0.37 5.41
CA TYR A 71 -1.17 0.66 4.65
C TYR A 71 -2.22 1.36 5.51
N ASP A 72 -2.97 0.60 6.31
CA ASP A 72 -3.99 1.15 7.21
C ASP A 72 -3.38 2.12 8.24
N ILE A 73 -2.31 1.72 8.93
CA ILE A 73 -1.60 2.56 9.90
C ILE A 73 -1.08 3.84 9.23
N LEU A 74 -0.43 3.68 8.07
CA LEU A 74 0.16 4.79 7.31
C LEU A 74 -0.91 5.79 6.88
N LEU A 75 -2.01 5.32 6.28
CA LEU A 75 -3.06 6.19 5.73
C LEU A 75 -3.82 6.90 6.83
N ARG A 76 -4.12 6.23 7.94
CA ARG A 76 -4.72 6.85 9.13
C ARG A 76 -3.86 8.01 9.65
N HIS A 77 -2.54 7.80 9.71
CA HIS A 77 -1.60 8.84 10.15
C HIS A 77 -1.52 10.01 9.15
N VAL A 78 -1.26 9.71 7.87
CA VAL A 78 -1.04 10.72 6.83
C VAL A 78 -2.28 11.58 6.58
N ARG A 79 -3.47 10.96 6.64
CA ARG A 79 -4.77 11.61 6.42
C ARG A 79 -5.43 12.09 7.72
N LYS A 80 -4.77 11.91 8.88
CA LYS A 80 -5.25 12.32 10.21
C LYS A 80 -6.68 11.83 10.49
N SER A 81 -6.93 10.55 10.20
CA SER A 81 -8.25 9.94 10.34
C SER A 81 -8.12 8.60 11.04
N ASN A 82 -9.08 8.28 11.92
CA ASN A 82 -9.14 6.97 12.58
C ASN A 82 -9.96 5.94 11.79
N VAL A 83 -10.54 6.35 10.65
CA VAL A 83 -11.29 5.46 9.76
C VAL A 83 -10.33 4.49 9.07
N HIS A 84 -10.78 3.27 8.82
CA HIS A 84 -10.03 2.29 8.04
C HIS A 84 -9.47 2.90 6.75
N MET A 85 -8.19 2.63 6.45
CA MET A 85 -7.44 3.18 5.32
C MET A 85 -7.46 4.71 5.24
N GLY A 86 -7.62 5.39 6.38
CA GLY A 86 -7.78 6.85 6.42
C GLY A 86 -9.00 7.36 5.64
N GLY A 87 -10.03 6.52 5.46
CA GLY A 87 -11.23 6.82 4.67
C GLY A 87 -11.06 6.68 3.15
N MET A 88 -10.00 5.99 2.70
CA MET A 88 -9.81 5.65 1.28
C MET A 88 -10.64 4.42 0.90
N LEU A 89 -11.37 4.48 -0.21
CA LEU A 89 -12.07 3.34 -0.79
C LEU A 89 -11.10 2.49 -1.61
N ILE A 90 -11.05 1.20 -1.33
CA ILE A 90 -10.29 0.22 -2.11
C ILE A 90 -11.29 -0.62 -2.89
N LEU A 91 -11.18 -0.58 -4.22
CA LEU A 91 -11.92 -1.47 -5.12
C LEU A 91 -10.95 -2.51 -5.65
N GLY A 92 -11.20 -3.78 -5.35
CA GLY A 92 -10.30 -4.86 -5.75
C GLY A 92 -11.01 -5.93 -6.53
N THR A 93 -10.33 -6.49 -7.53
CA THR A 93 -10.68 -7.80 -8.09
C THR A 93 -9.93 -8.87 -7.31
N MET A 94 -10.56 -10.01 -7.10
CA MET A 94 -9.92 -11.17 -6.50
C MET A 94 -10.33 -12.39 -7.30
N ASP A 95 -9.34 -13.13 -7.80
CA ASP A 95 -9.58 -14.48 -8.30
C ASP A 95 -9.28 -15.45 -7.15
N HIS A 96 -10.33 -16.08 -6.63
CA HIS A 96 -10.28 -17.03 -5.52
C HIS A 96 -9.47 -18.31 -5.84
N MET A 97 -9.08 -18.52 -7.10
CA MET A 97 -8.18 -19.60 -7.53
C MET A 97 -6.71 -19.18 -7.67
N GLN A 98 -6.34 -17.97 -7.27
CA GLN A 98 -4.95 -17.49 -7.35
C GLN A 98 -4.01 -18.14 -6.32
N ILE A 99 -2.74 -18.23 -6.70
CA ILE A 99 -1.63 -18.70 -5.87
C ILE A 99 -1.55 -17.82 -4.62
N GLN A 100 -1.36 -18.43 -3.45
CA GLN A 100 -1.21 -17.72 -2.18
C GLN A 100 -0.06 -16.70 -2.26
N PRO A 101 -0.13 -15.58 -1.52
CA PRO A 101 1.00 -14.66 -1.40
C PRO A 101 2.28 -15.42 -1.09
N LEU A 102 3.40 -15.07 -1.72
CA LEU A 102 4.69 -15.66 -1.41
C LEU A 102 4.99 -15.40 0.08
N LEU A 103 4.93 -16.46 0.88
CA LEU A 103 5.43 -16.50 2.24
C LEU A 103 6.93 -16.78 2.14
N ASP A 104 7.73 -15.73 2.05
CA ASP A 104 9.18 -15.86 2.20
C ASP A 104 9.45 -16.06 3.71
N ASN A 105 9.68 -17.32 4.09
CA ASN A 105 10.09 -17.74 5.44
C ASN A 105 11.55 -17.39 5.72
#